data_AF-A0AAQ4E1W5-F1
#
_entry.id   AF-A0AAQ4E1W5-F1
#
_cell.length_a   1.000
_cell.length_b   1.000
_cell.length_c   1.000
_cell.angle_alpha   90.00
_cell.angle_beta   90.00
_cell.angle_gamma   90.00
#
_symmetry.space_group_name_H-M   'P 1'
#
loop_
_entity.id
_entity.type
_entity.pdbx_description
1 polymer ?
#
loop_
_entity_poly.entity_id
_entity_poly.type
_entity_poly.pdbx_seq_one_letter_code
_entity_poly.pdbx_strand_id
1 'polypeptide(L)'
;MAQLLTFGPPAAPSMRIEYSGPQCAVEVVDSVDEALEDINTHGSSHTDAIVTENMDTAEWFPCGADSACVFHNCSTRYADGYRFGL
;
A
#
# COMPACT_ATOMS: atom_id res chain seq x y z
N MET A 1 -3.66 -16.48 12.22
CA MET A 1 -3.34 -15.96 13.58
C MET A 1 -1.92 -15.42 13.57
N ALA A 2 -1.76 -14.10 13.50
CA ALA A 2 -0.45 -13.44 13.54
C ALA A 2 0.26 -13.79 14.86
N GLN A 3 1.43 -14.41 14.75
CA GLN A 3 2.24 -14.80 15.90
C GLN A 3 2.87 -13.52 16.47
N LEU A 4 2.40 -13.09 17.65
CA LEU A 4 2.92 -11.93 18.37
C LEU A 4 4.43 -12.12 18.62
N LEU A 5 5.25 -11.36 17.91
CA LEU A 5 6.68 -11.30 18.11
C LEU A 5 6.97 -10.91 19.58
N THR A 6 7.85 -11.64 20.25
CA THR A 6 8.22 -11.40 21.67
C THR A 6 8.74 -9.97 21.93
N PHE A 7 9.28 -9.32 20.90
CA PHE A 7 9.68 -7.90 20.88
C PHE A 7 9.19 -7.20 19.60
N GLY A 8 7.92 -7.39 19.26
CA GLY A 8 7.32 -6.75 18.08
C GLY A 8 7.15 -5.23 18.24
N PRO A 9 7.05 -4.48 17.13
CA PRO A 9 6.56 -3.11 17.19
C PRO A 9 5.19 -3.09 17.89
N PRO A 10 4.82 -1.98 18.55
CA PRO A 10 3.50 -1.86 19.14
C PRO A 10 2.42 -2.00 18.05
N ALA A 11 1.25 -2.48 18.44
CA ALA A 11 0.11 -2.52 17.52
C ALA A 11 -0.16 -1.11 16.96
N ALA A 12 -0.45 -1.04 15.66
CA ALA A 12 -0.86 0.21 15.06
C ALA A 12 -2.16 0.70 15.72
N PRO A 13 -2.27 1.97 16.12
CA PRO A 13 -3.48 2.48 16.76
C PRO A 13 -4.67 2.59 15.80
N SER A 14 -4.40 2.69 14.49
CA SER A 14 -5.36 2.64 13.39
C SER A 14 -4.60 2.44 12.08
N MET A 15 -5.24 1.81 11.09
CA MET A 15 -4.72 1.71 9.72
C MET A 15 -4.94 2.99 8.90
N ARG A 16 -5.74 3.94 9.41
CA ARG A 16 -6.01 5.24 8.78
C ARG A 16 -5.24 6.36 9.49
N ILE A 17 -3.91 6.36 9.39
CA ILE A 17 -3.03 7.39 9.97
C ILE A 17 -1.90 7.76 9.00
N GLU A 18 -1.69 9.07 8.83
CA GLU A 18 -0.51 9.61 8.15
C GLU A 18 0.53 10.05 9.19
N TYR A 19 1.65 9.33 9.27
CA TYR A 19 2.67 9.58 10.30
C TYR A 19 3.65 10.73 9.96
N SER A 20 3.85 11.03 8.68
CA SER A 20 4.77 12.10 8.22
C SER A 20 6.19 12.02 8.81
N GLY A 21 6.72 10.81 8.98
CA GLY A 21 8.03 10.57 9.60
C GLY A 21 8.56 9.15 9.35
N PRO A 22 9.69 8.76 9.98
CA PRO A 22 10.26 7.42 9.87
C PRO A 22 9.47 6.39 10.71
N GLN A 23 8.19 6.26 10.41
CA GLN A 23 7.22 5.38 11.06
C GLN A 23 6.32 4.76 9.99
N CYS A 24 5.88 3.52 10.20
CA CYS A 24 4.93 2.85 9.33
C CYS A 24 4.04 1.90 10.14
N ALA A 25 2.81 1.72 9.67
CA ALA A 25 1.96 0.60 10.06
C ALA A 25 2.21 -0.56 9.09
N VAL A 26 2.16 -1.79 9.58
CA VAL A 26 2.32 -3.00 8.78
C VAL A 26 1.17 -3.93 9.14
N GLU A 27 0.43 -4.36 8.12
CA GLU A 27 -0.65 -5.34 8.23
C GLU A 27 -0.31 -6.55 7.36
N VAL A 28 -0.72 -7.74 7.80
CA VAL A 28 -0.52 -8.98 7.05
C VAL A 28 -1.87 -9.41 6.51
N VAL A 29 -1.95 -9.57 5.19
CA VAL A 29 -3.15 -10.00 4.47
C VAL A 29 -2.90 -11.33 3.78
N ASP A 30 -3.95 -12.12 3.58
CA ASP A 30 -3.88 -13.47 3.00
C ASP A 30 -3.90 -13.44 1.47
N SER A 31 -4.34 -12.33 0.85
CA SER A 31 -4.51 -12.22 -0.61
C SER A 31 -4.37 -10.79 -1.15
N VAL A 32 -4.25 -10.68 -2.48
CA VAL A 32 -4.23 -9.40 -3.20
C VAL A 32 -5.58 -8.69 -3.10
N ASP A 33 -6.69 -9.43 -3.15
CA ASP A 33 -8.04 -8.85 -3.02
C ASP A 33 -8.24 -8.24 -1.62
N GLU A 34 -7.76 -8.90 -0.57
CA GLU A 34 -7.78 -8.36 0.80
C GLU A 34 -6.86 -7.14 0.94
N ALA A 35 -5.70 -7.14 0.28
CA ALA A 35 -4.83 -5.96 0.23
C ALA A 35 -5.55 -4.75 -0.40
N LEU A 36 -6.29 -4.98 -1.50
CA LEU A 36 -7.05 -3.94 -2.18
C LEU A 36 -8.23 -3.45 -1.34
N GLU A 37 -8.92 -4.35 -0.62
CA GLU A 37 -9.98 -3.97 0.33
C GLU A 37 -9.43 -3.08 1.46
N ASP A 38 -8.27 -3.44 2.02
CA ASP A 38 -7.62 -2.65 3.07
C ASP A 38 -7.22 -1.24 2.57
N ILE A 39 -6.58 -1.17 1.39
CA ILE A 39 -6.20 0.08 0.73
C ILE A 39 -7.43 0.96 0.47
N ASN A 40 -8.48 0.42 -0.15
CA ASN A 40 -9.67 1.19 -0.50
C ASN A 40 -10.48 1.64 0.73
N THR A 41 -10.40 0.89 1.84
CA THR A 41 -11.10 1.21 3.09
C THR A 41 -10.34 2.27 3.91
N HIS A 42 -9.04 2.08 4.10
CA HIS A 42 -8.23 2.87 5.02
C HIS A 42 -7.44 4.00 4.34
N GLY A 43 -7.17 3.87 3.05
CA GLY A 43 -6.41 4.82 2.24
C GLY A 43 -7.10 6.17 2.03
N SER A 44 -6.32 7.10 1.48
CA SER A 44 -6.76 8.44 1.08
C SER A 44 -7.00 8.58 -0.43
N SER A 45 -6.89 7.49 -1.19
CA SER A 45 -6.98 7.46 -2.65
C SER A 45 -5.91 8.28 -3.38
N HIS A 46 -4.76 8.55 -2.74
CA HIS A 46 -3.69 9.38 -3.34
C HIS A 46 -2.70 8.55 -4.17
N THR A 47 -1.95 7.64 -3.54
CA THR A 47 -0.91 6.86 -4.23
C THR A 47 -0.67 5.54 -3.53
N ASP A 48 -0.81 4.46 -4.27
CA ASP A 48 -0.54 3.10 -3.82
C ASP A 48 0.43 2.40 -4.78
N ALA A 49 1.08 1.35 -4.30
CA ALA A 49 2.02 0.59 -5.11
C ALA A 49 1.99 -0.89 -4.77
N ILE A 50 2.16 -1.73 -5.79
CA ILE A 50 2.40 -3.16 -5.65
C ILE A 50 3.83 -3.49 -6.04
N VAL A 51 4.45 -4.40 -5.27
CA VAL A 51 5.73 -5.02 -5.61
C VAL A 51 5.51 -6.49 -5.92
N THR A 52 5.71 -6.90 -7.16
CA THR A 52 5.52 -8.29 -7.62
C THR A 52 6.27 -8.56 -8.92
N GLU A 53 6.71 -9.80 -9.14
CA GLU A 53 7.23 -10.30 -10.42
C GLU A 53 6.14 -11.00 -11.25
N ASN A 54 4.97 -11.29 -10.66
CA ASN A 54 3.84 -11.86 -11.36
C ASN A 54 3.12 -10.76 -12.18
N MET A 55 3.21 -10.86 -13.51
CA MET A 55 2.63 -9.88 -14.42
C MET A 55 1.09 -9.85 -14.39
N ASP A 56 0.43 -11.00 -14.23
CA ASP A 56 -1.03 -11.05 -14.12
C ASP A 56 -1.49 -10.27 -12.89
N THR A 57 -0.78 -10.42 -11.77
CA THR A 57 -1.05 -9.64 -10.55
C THR A 57 -0.73 -8.15 -10.72
N ALA A 58 0.37 -7.83 -11.40
CA ALA A 58 0.78 -6.46 -11.66
C ALA A 58 -0.23 -5.70 -12.55
N GLU A 59 -0.85 -6.39 -13.50
CA GLU A 59 -1.88 -5.84 -14.38
C GLU A 59 -3.25 -5.76 -13.68
N TRP A 60 -3.57 -6.72 -12.81
CA TRP A 60 -4.84 -6.74 -12.09
C TRP A 60 -4.94 -5.71 -10.97
N PHE A 61 -3.86 -5.53 -10.19
CA PHE A 61 -3.87 -4.66 -9.01
C PHE A 61 -4.31 -3.21 -9.30
N PRO A 62 -3.82 -2.53 -10.37
CA PRO A 62 -4.30 -1.19 -10.72
C PRO A 62 -5.78 -1.11 -11.10
N CYS A 63 -6.41 -2.22 -11.53
CA CYS A 63 -7.84 -2.25 -11.83
C CYS A 63 -8.71 -2.28 -10.58
N GLY A 64 -8.18 -2.74 -9.44
CA GLY A 64 -8.90 -2.81 -8.17
C GLY A 64 -8.60 -1.68 -7.18
N ALA A 65 -7.46 -0.99 -7.33
CA ALA A 65 -7.06 0.11 -6.45
C ALA A 65 -7.75 1.43 -6.86
N ASP A 66 -8.53 2.01 -5.95
CA ASP A 66 -9.23 3.29 -6.16
C ASP A 66 -8.35 4.48 -5.74
N SER A 67 -7.21 4.62 -6.43
CA SER A 67 -6.20 5.64 -6.14
C SER A 67 -5.81 6.43 -7.39
N ALA A 68 -5.50 7.72 -7.21
CA ALA A 68 -5.12 8.61 -8.31
C ALA A 68 -3.82 8.18 -9.02
N CYS A 69 -2.88 7.57 -8.29
CA CYS A 69 -1.66 6.98 -8.83
C CYS A 69 -1.49 5.56 -8.30
N VAL A 70 -1.31 4.59 -9.21
CA VAL A 70 -1.00 3.20 -8.85
C VAL A 70 0.28 2.78 -9.55
N PHE A 71 1.26 2.30 -8.79
CA PHE A 71 2.57 1.94 -9.31
C PHE A 71 2.86 0.44 -9.18
N HIS A 72 3.57 -0.11 -10.17
CA HIS A 72 4.14 -1.46 -10.12
C HIS A 72 5.66 -1.35 -10.00
N ASN A 73 6.23 -1.99 -8.99
CA ASN A 73 7.68 -2.05 -8.74
C ASN A 73 8.37 -0.66 -8.73
N CYS A 74 7.66 0.38 -8.29
CA CYS A 74 8.14 1.76 -8.24
C CYS A 74 7.73 2.42 -6.92
N SER A 75 8.57 3.35 -6.44
CA SER A 75 8.33 4.07 -5.20
C SER A 75 7.12 4.99 -5.30
N THR A 76 6.28 5.04 -4.26
CA THR A 76 5.17 5.99 -4.12
C THR A 76 5.59 7.46 -4.22
N ARG A 77 6.88 7.77 -3.98
CA ARG A 77 7.45 9.12 -4.13
C ARG A 77 7.47 9.65 -5.56
N TYR A 78 7.16 8.80 -6.55
CA TYR A 78 7.09 9.20 -7.96
C TYR A 78 5.83 9.97 -8.34
N ALA A 79 4.79 10.00 -7.49
CA ALA A 79 3.58 10.80 -7.72
C ALA A 79 3.89 12.30 -7.62
N ASP A 80 4.36 12.87 -8.73
CA ASP A 80 4.82 14.26 -8.84
C ASP A 80 4.81 14.67 -10.32
N GLY A 81 4.24 15.84 -10.63
CA GLY A 81 4.04 16.31 -12.01
C GLY A 81 5.35 16.44 -12.80
N TYR A 82 6.43 16.90 -12.15
CA TYR A 82 7.75 16.97 -12.79
C TYR A 82 8.28 15.57 -13.15
N ARG A 83 8.09 14.58 -12.26
CA ARG A 83 8.49 13.19 -12.53
C ARG A 83 7.64 12.52 -13.61
N PHE A 84 6.39 12.94 -13.77
CA PHE A 84 5.51 12.47 -14.84
C PHE A 84 5.79 13.17 -16.19
N GLY A 85 6.51 14.29 -16.21
CA GLY A 85 6.79 15.06 -17.41
C GLY A 85 5.56 15.80 -17.97
N LEU A 86 4.66 16.23 -17.08
CA LEU A 86 3.43 16.97 -17.40
C LEU A 86 3.66 18.48 -17.55
#